data_AF-A0A672NU45-F1
#
_entry.id   AF-A0A672NU45-F1
#
_cell.length_a   1.000
_cell.length_b   1.000
_cell.length_c   1.000
_cell.angle_alpha   90.00
_cell.angle_beta   90.00
_cell.angle_gamma   90.00
#
_symmetry.space_group_name_H-M   'P 1'
#
loop_
_entity.id
_entity.type
_entity.pdbx_description
1 polymer ?
#
loop_
_entity_poly.entity_id
_entity_poly.type
_entity_poly.pdbx_seq_one_letter_code
_entity_poly.pdbx_strand_id
1 'polypeptide(L)'
;MFVNISTPCKHGLIPTVDEQATGLEKIVLEASKRGTDPYSILKPRECAGSKQDPHIVPSITNKRIVGCVCEEDNTAVVWFWLHQGEAQRCPSCGAYYKLVPHELPH
;
A
#
# COMPACT_ATOMS: atom_id res chain seq x y z
N MET A 1 -20.19 17.26 -0.71
CA MET A 1 -19.06 16.69 0.05
C MET A 1 -18.83 17.59 1.25
N PHE A 2 -19.25 17.17 2.44
CA PHE A 2 -19.14 18.01 3.64
C PHE A 2 -17.84 17.66 4.37
N VAL A 3 -16.93 18.61 4.51
CA VAL A 3 -15.73 18.47 5.35
C VAL A 3 -16.19 18.62 6.79
N ASN A 4 -16.17 17.54 7.56
CA ASN A 4 -16.58 17.55 8.96
C ASN A 4 -15.39 18.05 9.81
N ILE A 5 -15.33 19.37 10.04
CA ILE A 5 -14.36 20.01 10.96
C ILE A 5 -14.87 19.76 12.38
N SER A 6 -14.53 18.61 12.95
CA SER A 6 -15.18 18.10 14.16
C SER A 6 -14.60 18.62 15.48
N THR A 7 -13.59 19.48 15.48
CA THR A 7 -12.96 19.96 16.74
C THR A 7 -12.92 21.49 16.80
N PRO A 8 -13.64 22.13 17.74
CA PRO A 8 -13.49 23.56 17.98
C PRO A 8 -12.10 23.84 18.55
N CYS A 9 -11.39 24.77 17.92
CA CYS A 9 -10.06 25.19 18.35
C CYS A 9 -10.13 25.82 19.75
N LYS A 10 -9.30 25.36 20.69
CA LYS A 10 -9.20 25.98 22.03
C LYS A 10 -8.47 27.31 21.90
N HIS A 11 -9.09 28.40 22.35
CA HIS A 11 -8.53 29.75 22.24
C HIS A 11 -7.14 29.84 22.91
N GLY A 12 -6.15 30.32 22.16
CA GLY A 12 -4.78 30.56 22.66
C GLY A 12 -3.79 29.39 22.53
N LEU A 13 -4.22 28.25 21.98
CA LEU A 13 -3.35 27.08 21.73
C LEU A 13 -3.20 26.82 20.24
N ILE A 14 -2.03 26.30 19.82
CA ILE A 14 -1.82 25.80 18.46
C ILE A 14 -2.41 24.39 18.39
N PRO A 15 -3.32 24.11 17.44
CA PRO A 15 -3.97 22.81 17.32
C PRO A 15 -2.96 21.73 16.87
N THR A 16 -3.17 20.51 17.37
CA THR A 16 -2.38 19.35 16.97
C THR A 16 -2.87 18.78 15.63
N VAL A 17 -2.03 17.99 14.95
CA VAL A 17 -2.38 17.30 13.71
C VAL A 17 -3.60 16.39 13.92
N ASP A 18 -3.69 15.71 15.06
CA ASP A 18 -4.83 14.84 15.39
C ASP A 18 -6.18 15.59 15.46
N GLU A 19 -6.16 16.84 15.92
CA GLU A 19 -7.36 17.66 16.12
C GLU A 19 -7.86 18.31 14.84
N GLN A 20 -6.97 18.61 13.89
CA GLN A 20 -7.27 19.41 12.70
C GLN A 20 -7.07 18.68 11.37
N ALA A 21 -6.36 17.54 11.32
CA ALA A 21 -6.20 16.77 10.09
C ALA A 21 -7.59 16.37 9.53
N THR A 22 -7.77 16.52 8.22
CA THR A 22 -9.01 16.17 7.52
C THR A 22 -8.73 15.42 6.22
N GLY A 23 -9.76 14.85 5.61
CA GLY A 23 -9.64 14.14 4.34
C GLY A 23 -8.65 12.97 4.40
N LEU A 24 -7.85 12.80 3.35
CA LEU A 24 -6.89 11.70 3.22
C LEU A 24 -5.82 11.73 4.32
N GLU A 25 -5.39 12.92 4.75
CA GLU A 25 -4.40 13.08 5.81
C GLU A 25 -4.87 12.41 7.11
N LYS A 26 -6.13 12.66 7.50
CA LYS A 26 -6.73 12.03 8.68
C LYS A 26 -6.81 10.51 8.54
N ILE A 27 -7.22 10.01 7.36
CA ILE A 27 -7.36 8.57 7.12
C ILE A 27 -6.00 7.88 7.21
N VAL A 28 -4.96 8.45 6.62
CA VAL A 28 -3.59 7.93 6.68
C VAL A 28 -3.06 7.97 8.12
N LEU A 29 -3.29 9.06 8.84
CA LEU A 29 -2.86 9.20 10.23
C LEU A 29 -3.50 8.12 11.14
N GLU A 30 -4.80 7.91 11.01
CA GLU A 30 -5.53 6.88 11.75
C GLU A 30 -5.14 5.45 11.33
N ALA A 31 -4.87 5.22 10.05
CA ALA A 31 -4.37 3.94 9.56
C ALA A 31 -2.98 3.63 10.14
N SER A 32 -2.08 4.62 10.13
CA SER A 32 -0.75 4.51 10.72
C SER A 32 -0.82 4.19 12.22
N LYS A 33 -1.74 4.81 12.97
CA LYS A 33 -1.95 4.48 14.40
C LYS A 33 -2.42 3.04 14.61
N ARG A 34 -3.19 2.49 13.68
CA ARG A 34 -3.65 1.09 13.69
C ARG A 34 -2.62 0.10 13.14
N GLY A 35 -1.48 0.60 12.64
CA GLY A 35 -0.46 -0.22 11.98
C GLY A 35 -0.89 -0.77 10.62
N THR A 36 -1.90 -0.17 9.99
CA THR A 36 -2.34 -0.55 8.63
C THR A 36 -1.85 0.46 7.61
N ASP A 37 -1.60 0.00 6.39
CA ASP A 37 -1.12 0.85 5.29
C ASP A 37 -2.01 0.68 4.05
N PRO A 38 -3.23 1.26 4.06
CA PRO A 38 -4.17 1.12 2.95
C PRO A 38 -3.67 1.82 1.68
N TYR A 39 -2.81 2.83 1.81
CA TYR A 39 -2.35 3.66 0.69
C TYR A 39 -0.92 3.32 0.21
N SER A 40 -0.36 2.18 0.64
CA SER A 40 0.96 1.69 0.19
C SER A 40 2.10 2.70 0.41
N ILE A 41 2.12 3.36 1.56
CA ILE A 41 3.18 4.31 1.96
C ILE A 41 4.46 3.57 2.37
N LEU A 42 4.32 2.39 2.97
CA LEU A 42 5.43 1.59 3.46
C LEU A 42 5.94 0.61 2.39
N LYS A 43 7.19 0.19 2.54
CA LYS A 43 7.75 -0.89 1.71
C LYS A 43 6.91 -2.16 1.92
N PRO A 44 6.50 -2.87 0.86
CA PRO A 44 5.85 -4.16 0.99
C PRO A 44 6.71 -5.15 1.79
N ARG A 45 6.03 -6.06 2.50
CA ARG A 45 6.69 -7.13 3.24
C ARG A 45 7.52 -8.02 2.31
N GLU A 46 8.70 -8.39 2.78
CA GLU A 46 9.56 -9.37 2.11
C GLU A 46 9.01 -10.79 2.33
N CYS A 47 8.85 -11.53 1.24
CA CYS A 47 8.41 -12.92 1.19
C CYS A 47 9.46 -13.73 0.45
N ALA A 48 9.46 -15.06 0.61
CA ALA A 48 10.44 -15.91 -0.07
C ALA A 48 10.27 -15.93 -1.60
N GLY A 49 9.11 -15.50 -2.12
CA GLY A 49 8.83 -15.46 -3.55
C GLY A 49 8.68 -16.86 -4.16
N SER A 50 8.38 -17.87 -3.33
CA SER A 50 8.19 -19.27 -3.74
C SER A 50 6.75 -19.51 -4.20
N LYS A 51 6.47 -20.69 -4.78
CA LYS A 51 5.10 -21.04 -5.20
C LYS A 51 4.15 -21.14 -4.00
N GLN A 52 4.66 -21.59 -2.85
CA GLN A 52 3.91 -21.74 -1.61
C GLN A 52 3.76 -20.42 -0.85
N ASP A 53 4.77 -19.55 -0.94
CA ASP A 53 4.81 -18.23 -0.32
C ASP A 53 5.12 -17.14 -1.38
N PRO A 54 4.14 -16.81 -2.25
CA PRO A 54 4.31 -15.78 -3.27
C PRO A 54 4.26 -14.38 -2.65
N HIS A 55 4.85 -13.39 -3.32
CA HIS A 55 4.68 -11.98 -2.96
C HIS A 55 3.21 -11.57 -3.12
N ILE A 56 2.59 -11.18 -2.02
CA ILE A 56 1.21 -10.72 -2.01
C ILE A 56 1.16 -9.26 -2.46
N VAL A 57 0.39 -8.99 -3.51
CA VAL A 57 0.25 -7.66 -4.11
C VAL A 57 -1.21 -7.21 -3.96
N PRO A 58 -1.51 -6.33 -2.98
CA PRO A 58 -2.85 -5.79 -2.81
C PRO A 58 -3.26 -4.93 -4.01
N SER A 59 -4.50 -4.97 -4.46
CA SER A 59 -4.97 -4.12 -5.57
C SER A 59 -6.45 -3.83 -5.46
N ILE A 60 -6.83 -2.57 -5.70
CA ILE A 60 -8.23 -2.13 -5.81
C ILE A 60 -8.86 -2.49 -7.16
N THR A 61 -8.05 -2.93 -8.13
CA THR A 61 -8.52 -3.36 -9.47
C THR A 61 -8.02 -4.77 -9.80
N ASN A 62 -8.43 -5.29 -10.95
CA ASN A 62 -8.06 -6.62 -11.44
C ASN A 62 -6.62 -6.73 -11.96
N LYS A 63 -5.83 -5.65 -12.00
CA LYS A 63 -4.41 -5.70 -12.37
C LYS A 63 -3.59 -4.59 -11.69
N ARG A 64 -2.33 -4.87 -11.36
CA ARG A 64 -1.38 -3.90 -10.77
C ARG A 64 -0.01 -4.05 -11.42
N ILE A 65 0.67 -2.92 -11.65
CA ILE A 65 2.06 -2.92 -12.11
C ILE A 65 2.94 -3.40 -10.95
N VAL A 66 3.81 -4.37 -11.22
CA VAL A 66 4.81 -4.87 -10.29
C VAL A 66 6.20 -4.53 -10.81
N GLY A 67 7.04 -3.99 -9.94
CA GLY A 67 8.48 -3.82 -10.16
C GLY A 67 9.24 -4.85 -9.34
N CYS A 68 9.99 -5.73 -10.01
CA CYS A 68 10.85 -6.72 -9.38
C CYS A 68 12.31 -6.29 -9.50
N VAL A 69 12.97 -6.14 -8.36
CA VAL A 69 14.43 -6.03 -8.25
C VAL A 69 14.93 -7.43 -7.92
N CYS A 70 15.51 -8.13 -8.91
CA CYS A 70 15.77 -9.57 -8.80
C CYS A 70 16.87 -9.93 -7.80
N GLU A 71 17.85 -9.05 -7.63
CA GLU A 71 18.98 -9.18 -6.71
C GLU A 71 19.17 -7.82 -6.03
N GLU A 72 19.66 -7.78 -4.80
CA GLU A 72 19.73 -6.56 -3.98
C GLU A 72 20.50 -5.41 -4.67
N ASP A 73 21.58 -5.74 -5.38
CA ASP A 73 22.45 -4.78 -6.06
C ASP A 73 22.03 -4.48 -7.51
N ASN A 74 20.90 -5.03 -7.98
CA ASN A 74 20.46 -4.79 -9.35
C ASN A 74 20.03 -3.33 -9.56
N THR A 75 20.65 -2.68 -10.54
CA THR A 75 20.33 -1.29 -10.92
C THR A 75 19.10 -1.19 -11.83
N ALA A 76 18.58 -2.31 -12.34
CA ALA A 76 17.45 -2.36 -13.25
C ALA A 76 16.24 -3.04 -12.58
N VAL A 77 15.07 -2.41 -12.71
CA VAL A 77 13.79 -2.94 -12.24
C VAL A 77 13.08 -3.62 -13.40
N VAL A 78 12.65 -4.87 -13.19
CA VAL A 78 11.82 -5.61 -14.15
C VAL A 78 10.36 -5.27 -13.90
N TRP A 79 9.72 -4.66 -14.90
CA TRP A 79 8.32 -4.22 -14.81
C TRP A 79 7.39 -5.15 -15.57
N PHE A 80 6.27 -5.53 -14.97
CA PHE A 80 5.23 -6.31 -15.63
C PHE A 80 3.85 -6.06 -15.02
N TRP A 81 2.80 -6.38 -15.79
CA TRP A 81 1.43 -6.38 -15.30
C TRP A 81 1.13 -7.68 -14.56
N LEU A 82 0.75 -7.56 -13.28
CA LEU A 82 0.17 -8.64 -12.51
C LEU A 82 -1.35 -8.56 -12.60
N HIS A 83 -1.98 -9.65 -13.01
CA HIS A 83 -3.41 -9.81 -13.18
C HIS A 83 -3.99 -10.61 -12.01
N GLN A 84 -5.29 -10.41 -11.76
CA GLN A 84 -6.05 -11.21 -10.82
C GLN A 84 -6.15 -12.67 -11.29
N GLY A 85 -5.98 -13.61 -10.36
CA GLY A 85 -6.10 -15.04 -10.64
C GLY A 85 -4.96 -15.83 -10.01
N GLU A 86 -4.39 -16.74 -10.80
CA GLU A 86 -3.24 -17.55 -10.39
C GLU A 86 -1.98 -16.70 -10.20
N ALA A 87 -1.05 -17.21 -9.38
CA ALA A 87 0.21 -16.53 -9.15
C ALA A 87 1.03 -16.49 -10.45
N GLN A 88 1.50 -15.30 -10.81
CA GLN A 88 2.37 -15.09 -11.98
C GLN A 88 3.83 -14.97 -11.54
N ARG A 89 4.74 -15.16 -12.49
CA ARG A 89 6.18 -15.15 -12.21
C ARG A 89 6.84 -13.92 -12.83
N CYS A 90 7.85 -13.39 -12.14
CA CYS A 90 8.75 -12.41 -12.74
C CYS A 90 9.42 -13.03 -13.98
N PRO A 91 9.44 -12.35 -15.14
CA PRO A 91 10.02 -12.89 -16.37
C PRO A 91 11.54 -13.06 -16.30
N SER A 92 12.22 -12.45 -15.33
CA SER A 92 13.68 -12.54 -15.15
C SER A 92 14.08 -13.57 -14.10
N CYS A 93 13.76 -13.36 -12.81
CA CYS A 93 14.17 -14.27 -11.72
C CYS A 93 13.18 -15.41 -11.43
N GLY A 94 11.97 -15.36 -12.00
CA GLY A 94 10.96 -16.40 -11.78
C GLY A 94 10.28 -16.39 -10.41
N ALA A 95 10.49 -15.36 -9.57
CA ALA A 95 9.80 -15.17 -8.29
C ALA A 95 8.28 -15.06 -8.49
N TYR A 96 7.50 -15.63 -7.57
CA TYR A 96 6.05 -15.68 -7.67
C TYR A 96 5.37 -14.45 -7.03
N TYR A 97 4.36 -13.93 -7.70
CA TYR A 97 3.52 -12.80 -7.27
C TYR A 97 2.05 -13.18 -7.36
N LYS A 98 1.26 -12.84 -6.35
CA LYS A 98 -0.18 -13.09 -6.32
C LYS A 98 -0.94 -11.81 -6.02
N LEU A 99 -1.87 -11.46 -6.90
CA LEU A 99 -2.73 -10.30 -6.70
C LEU A 99 -3.86 -10.65 -5.74
N VAL A 100 -4.05 -9.81 -4.73
CA VAL A 100 -5.14 -9.94 -3.75
C VAL A 100 -6.01 -8.69 -3.79
N PRO A 101 -7.35 -8.84 -3.86
CA PRO A 101 -8.26 -7.69 -3.77
C PRO A 101 -8.04 -6.91 -2.48
N HIS A 102 -7.98 -5.59 -2.58
CA HIS A 102 -7.82 -4.67 -1.46
C HIS A 102 -8.93 -3.63 -1.49
N GLU A 103 -9.54 -3.38 -0.34
CA GLU A 103 -10.57 -2.35 -0.19
C GLU A 103 -9.96 -1.13 0.51
N LEU A 104 -10.21 0.06 -0.04
CA LEU A 104 -9.74 1.30 0.55
C LEU A 104 -10.76 1.84 1.57
N PRO A 105 -10.30 2.30 2.74
CA PRO A 105 -11.14 3.06 3.66
C PRO A 105 -11.44 4.43 3.06
N HIS A 106 -12.73 4.79 3.04
CA HIS A 106 -13.25 6.08 2.57
C HIS A 106 -13.59 7.02 3.73
#